data_AF-A0A940ALH9-F1
#
_entry.id   AF-A0A940ALH9-F1
#
_cell.length_a   1.000
_cell.length_b   1.000
_cell.length_c   1.000
_cell.angle_alpha   90.00
_cell.angle_beta   90.00
_cell.angle_gamma   90.00
#
_symmetry.space_group_name_H-M   'P 1'
#
loop_
_entity.id
_entity.type
_entity.pdbx_description
1 polymer ?
#
loop_
_entity_poly.entity_id
_entity_poly.type
_entity_poly.pdbx_seq_one_letter_code
_entity_poly.pdbx_strand_id
1 'polypeptide(L)'
;MDLLSFCLSAKTMERAGLNTALGIGIVFLMLILISCIIALLKLANRPAKAAPAAKEPVKQAAPAADEADDTELVAVIAAAICAYEAAQGNAVSPDSLVVRSIRKVNKSKWQNA
;
A
#
# COMPACT_ATOMS: atom_id res chain seq x y z
N MET A 1 22.99 -17.79 35.88
CA MET A 1 22.05 -16.70 35.55
C MET A 1 21.11 -17.16 34.43
N ASP A 2 20.53 -18.35 34.58
CA ASP A 2 19.96 -19.10 33.43
C ASP A 2 18.51 -19.51 33.66
N LEU A 3 18.07 -19.62 34.92
CA LEU A 3 16.70 -19.98 35.26
C LEU A 3 15.72 -18.80 35.14
N LEU A 4 16.18 -17.59 35.47
CA LEU A 4 15.34 -16.39 35.42
C LEU A 4 15.09 -15.93 33.98
N SER A 5 16.09 -16.05 33.09
CA SER A 5 15.96 -15.75 31.66
C SER A 5 15.08 -16.77 30.92
N PHE A 6 15.14 -18.05 31.27
CA PHE A 6 14.24 -19.06 30.67
C PHE A 6 12.78 -18.86 31.10
N CYS A 7 12.54 -18.56 32.38
CA CYS A 7 11.20 -18.24 32.87
C CYS A 7 10.65 -16.92 32.27
N LEU A 8 11.51 -15.92 32.08
CA LEU A 8 11.16 -14.66 31.42
C LEU A 8 10.80 -14.90 29.93
N SER A 9 11.56 -15.73 29.22
CA SER A 9 11.29 -16.12 27.83
C SER A 9 9.98 -16.91 27.67
N ALA A 10 9.65 -17.79 28.62
CA ALA A 10 8.36 -18.49 28.61
C ALA A 10 7.18 -17.51 28.72
N LYS A 11 7.31 -16.50 29.59
CA LYS A 11 6.28 -15.47 29.80
C LYS A 11 6.15 -14.51 28.61
N THR A 12 7.24 -14.20 27.91
CA THR A 12 7.22 -13.36 26.70
C THR A 12 6.69 -14.11 25.49
N MET A 13 6.97 -15.42 25.36
CA MET A 13 6.43 -16.27 24.31
C MET A 13 4.89 -16.37 24.39
N GLU A 14 4.34 -16.51 25.60
CA GLU A 14 2.88 -16.52 25.82
C GLU A 14 2.24 -15.19 25.43
N ARG A 15 2.86 -14.06 25.80
CA ARG A 15 2.39 -12.72 25.41
C ARG A 15 2.48 -12.49 23.90
N ALA A 16 3.54 -12.97 23.23
CA ALA A 16 3.68 -12.85 21.79
C ALA A 16 2.61 -13.66 21.05
N GLY A 17 2.32 -14.88 21.50
CA GLY A 17 1.25 -15.72 20.94
C GLY A 17 -0.13 -15.07 21.08
N LEU A 18 -0.42 -14.45 22.23
CA LEU A 18 -1.68 -13.75 22.44
C LEU A 18 -1.90 -12.58 21.47
N ASN A 19 -0.87 -11.82 21.13
CA ASN A 19 -1.01 -10.70 20.18
C ASN A 19 -1.23 -11.17 18.74
N THR A 20 -0.56 -12.24 18.31
CA THR A 20 -0.81 -12.85 16.99
C THR A 20 -2.22 -13.43 16.93
N ALA A 21 -2.67 -14.13 17.97
CA ALA A 21 -4.03 -14.67 18.05
C ALA A 21 -5.10 -13.56 18.02
N LEU A 22 -4.88 -12.48 18.76
CA LEU A 22 -5.76 -11.31 18.77
C LEU A 22 -5.78 -10.62 17.39
N GLY A 23 -4.62 -10.40 16.77
CA GLY A 23 -4.49 -9.77 15.46
C GLY A 23 -5.08 -10.60 14.31
N ILE A 24 -4.80 -11.90 14.27
CA ILE A 24 -5.35 -12.78 13.23
C ILE A 24 -6.86 -13.01 13.44
N GLY A 25 -7.31 -13.09 14.70
CA GLY A 25 -8.71 -13.22 15.05
C GLY A 25 -9.55 -12.01 14.67
N ILE A 26 -9.08 -10.80 14.98
CA ILE A 26 -9.83 -9.56 14.65
C ILE A 26 -9.92 -9.34 13.14
N VAL A 27 -8.86 -9.65 12.39
CA VAL A 27 -8.88 -9.57 10.92
C VAL A 27 -9.87 -10.59 10.33
N PHE A 28 -9.92 -11.82 10.86
CA PHE A 28 -10.89 -12.83 10.43
C PHE A 28 -12.35 -12.40 10.69
N LEU A 29 -12.62 -11.84 11.87
CA LEU A 29 -13.93 -11.28 12.21
C LEU A 29 -14.32 -10.10 11.29
N MET A 30 -13.37 -9.20 11.01
CA MET A 30 -13.61 -8.03 10.18
C MET A 30 -13.93 -8.41 8.73
N LEU A 31 -13.24 -9.42 8.18
CA LEU A 31 -13.53 -9.98 6.85
C LEU A 31 -14.92 -10.62 6.77
N ILE A 32 -15.32 -11.36 7.81
CA ILE A 32 -16.67 -11.95 7.89
C ILE A 32 -17.74 -10.86 7.93
N LEU A 33 -17.52 -9.80 8.72
CA LEU A 33 -18.44 -8.67 8.80
C LEU A 33 -18.58 -7.97 7.45
N ILE A 34 -17.48 -7.67 6.75
CA ILE A 34 -17.54 -7.07 5.41
C ILE A 34 -18.29 -7.98 4.43
N SER A 35 -17.99 -9.29 4.44
CA SER A 35 -18.67 -10.27 3.59
C SER A 35 -20.19 -10.29 3.84
N CYS A 36 -20.61 -10.22 5.11
CA CYS A 36 -22.01 -10.16 5.50
C CYS A 36 -22.69 -8.85 5.05
N ILE A 37 -22.04 -7.70 5.23
CA ILE A 37 -22.58 -6.39 4.80
C ILE A 37 -22.80 -6.36 3.29
N ILE A 38 -21.85 -6.85 2.49
CA ILE A 38 -22.00 -6.93 1.04
C ILE A 38 -23.10 -7.94 0.66
N ALA A 39 -23.23 -9.06 1.37
CA ALA A 39 -24.29 -10.04 1.12
C ALA A 39 -25.69 -9.46 1.39
N LEU A 40 -25.85 -8.68 2.46
CA LEU A 40 -27.11 -8.00 2.79
C LEU A 40 -27.44 -6.90 1.79
N LEU A 41 -26.46 -6.11 1.35
CA LEU A 41 -26.65 -5.11 0.30
C LEU A 41 -26.95 -5.76 -1.06
N LYS A 42 -26.30 -6.89 -1.41
CA LYS A 42 -26.66 -7.69 -2.58
C LYS A 42 -28.06 -8.28 -2.47
N LEU A 43 -28.51 -8.67 -1.28
CA LEU A 43 -29.86 -9.20 -1.08
C LEU A 43 -30.92 -8.10 -1.23
N ALA A 44 -30.66 -6.90 -0.72
CA ALA A 44 -31.55 -5.74 -0.81
C ALA A 44 -31.56 -5.10 -2.21
N ASN A 45 -30.43 -5.12 -2.93
CA ASN A 45 -30.29 -4.56 -4.28
C ASN A 45 -30.33 -5.64 -5.38
N ARG A 46 -31.14 -6.69 -5.20
CA ARG A 46 -31.42 -7.68 -6.25
C ARG A 46 -32.59 -7.19 -7.11
N PRO A 47 -32.36 -6.61 -8.31
CA PRO A 47 -33.40 -6.60 -9.33
C PRO A 47 -33.70 -8.05 -9.71
N ALA A 48 -34.97 -8.43 -9.69
CA ALA A 48 -35.39 -9.74 -10.18
C ALA A 48 -35.09 -9.88 -11.69
N LYS A 49 -34.76 -11.12 -12.11
CA LYS A 49 -34.55 -11.64 -13.49
C LYS A 49 -33.18 -11.35 -14.12
N ALA A 50 -32.61 -12.19 -14.99
CA ALA A 50 -32.89 -13.52 -15.52
C ALA A 50 -31.58 -14.08 -16.12
N ALA A 51 -31.60 -15.37 -16.50
CA ALA A 51 -30.51 -16.19 -17.03
C ALA A 51 -29.56 -15.52 -18.06
N PRO A 52 -28.28 -15.95 -18.16
CA PRO A 52 -27.32 -15.34 -19.07
C PRO A 52 -27.56 -15.81 -20.50
N ALA A 53 -27.88 -14.87 -21.40
CA ALA A 53 -27.78 -15.06 -22.83
C ALA A 53 -26.38 -14.65 -23.30
N ALA A 54 -25.72 -15.57 -24.00
CA ALA A 54 -24.40 -15.44 -24.60
C ALA A 54 -24.28 -14.20 -25.50
N LYS A 55 -23.15 -13.49 -25.42
CA LYS A 55 -22.65 -12.60 -26.47
C LYS A 55 -21.12 -12.67 -26.55
N GLU A 56 -20.67 -13.05 -27.74
CA GLU A 56 -19.30 -13.15 -28.26
C GLU A 56 -18.63 -11.76 -28.43
N PRO A 57 -17.31 -11.70 -28.75
CA PRO A 57 -16.39 -10.71 -28.22
C PRO A 57 -16.38 -9.39 -29.00
N VAL A 58 -16.35 -8.28 -28.26
CA VAL A 58 -16.15 -6.94 -28.83
C VAL A 58 -14.68 -6.55 -28.71
N LYS A 59 -14.08 -6.33 -29.86
CA LYS A 59 -12.73 -5.83 -30.11
C LYS A 59 -12.52 -4.48 -29.41
N GLN A 60 -11.60 -4.42 -28.45
CA GLN A 60 -11.29 -3.20 -27.71
C GLN A 60 -10.12 -2.47 -28.36
N ALA A 61 -10.39 -1.24 -28.82
CA ALA A 61 -9.41 -0.30 -29.33
C ALA A 61 -8.44 0.15 -28.21
N ALA A 62 -7.20 0.43 -28.60
CA ALA A 62 -6.12 0.85 -27.71
C ALA A 62 -6.46 2.19 -27.01
N PRO A 63 -6.24 2.31 -25.68
CA PRO A 63 -6.39 3.59 -25.00
C PRO A 63 -5.21 4.52 -25.30
N ALA A 64 -5.53 5.77 -25.62
CA ALA A 64 -4.59 6.88 -25.62
C ALA A 64 -4.03 7.07 -24.19
N ALA A 65 -2.75 7.41 -24.11
CA ALA A 65 -2.08 7.70 -22.84
C ALA A 65 -2.64 9.00 -22.24
N ASP A 66 -3.31 8.88 -21.10
CA ASP A 66 -3.50 9.98 -20.16
C ASP A 66 -2.13 10.37 -19.61
N GLU A 67 -1.73 11.63 -19.77
CA GLU A 67 -0.73 12.22 -18.87
C GLU A 67 -1.39 12.31 -17.50
N ALA A 68 -1.13 11.32 -16.67
CA ALA A 68 -1.60 11.29 -15.29
C ALA A 68 -0.97 12.47 -14.54
N ASP A 69 -1.81 13.38 -14.05
CA ASP A 69 -1.44 14.47 -13.16
C ASP A 69 -1.00 13.91 -11.79
N ASP A 70 0.22 13.38 -11.71
CA ASP A 70 0.80 12.76 -10.50
C ASP A 70 1.14 13.77 -9.38
N THR A 71 0.57 14.98 -9.41
CA THR A 71 0.84 16.05 -8.45
C THR A 71 0.50 15.62 -7.02
N GLU A 72 -0.60 14.90 -6.84
CA GLU A 72 -1.01 14.38 -5.54
C GLU A 72 -0.04 13.31 -5.02
N LEU A 73 0.44 12.43 -5.91
CA LEU A 73 1.41 11.38 -5.56
C LEU A 73 2.75 11.98 -5.16
N VAL A 74 3.23 12.99 -5.90
CA VAL A 74 4.46 13.73 -5.60
C VAL A 74 4.34 14.47 -4.26
N ALA A 75 3.19 15.07 -3.95
CA ALA A 75 2.95 15.77 -2.69
C ALA A 75 3.00 14.82 -1.47
N VAL A 76 2.40 13.63 -1.57
CA VAL A 76 2.44 12.61 -0.50
C VAL A 76 3.85 12.08 -0.29
N ILE A 77 4.59 11.81 -1.36
CA ILE A 77 6.00 11.37 -1.29
C ILE A 77 6.87 12.45 -0.65
N ALA A 78 6.71 13.72 -1.04
CA ALA A 78 7.44 14.85 -0.46
C ALA A 78 7.13 15.03 1.04
N ALA A 79 5.86 14.92 1.45
CA ALA A 79 5.47 15.00 2.85
C ALA A 79 6.05 13.85 3.69
N ALA A 80 6.08 12.63 3.16
CA ALA A 80 6.65 11.47 3.83
C ALA A 80 8.17 11.59 4.04
N ILE A 81 8.90 12.08 3.02
CA ILE A 81 10.34 12.34 3.12
C ILE A 81 10.62 13.46 4.14
N CYS A 82 9.85 14.55 4.10
CA CYS A 82 9.99 15.65 5.05
C CYS A 82 9.77 15.18 6.50
N ALA A 83 8.73 14.37 6.75
CA ALA A 83 8.48 13.79 8.07
C ALA A 83 9.60 12.83 8.52
N TYR A 84 10.16 12.04 7.62
CA TYR A 84 11.27 11.12 7.92
C TYR A 84 12.57 11.86 8.24
N GLU A 85 12.95 12.84 7.43
CA GLU A 85 14.17 13.64 7.64
C GLU A 85 14.06 14.50 8.91
N ALA A 86 12.88 15.08 9.17
CA ALA A 86 12.59 15.77 10.43
C ALA A 86 12.73 14.85 11.66
N ALA A 87 12.31 13.59 11.56
CA ALA A 87 12.48 12.60 12.63
C ALA A 87 13.96 12.21 12.86
N GLN A 88 14.80 12.29 11.83
CA GLN A 88 16.25 12.05 11.90
C GLN A 88 17.04 13.31 12.31
N GLY A 89 16.35 14.42 12.65
CA GLY A 89 16.96 15.67 13.10
C GLY A 89 17.50 16.56 11.97
N ASN A 90 17.17 16.25 10.72
CA ASN A 90 17.62 16.99 9.54
C ASN A 90 16.41 17.70 8.91
N ALA A 91 16.19 18.97 9.26
CA ALA A 91 15.07 19.73 8.70
C ALA A 91 15.32 20.05 7.21
N VAL A 92 14.58 19.40 6.31
CA VAL A 92 14.65 19.66 4.87
C VAL A 92 13.61 20.72 4.49
N SER A 93 14.08 21.88 4.05
CA SER A 93 13.22 22.97 3.60
C SER A 93 12.50 22.61 2.30
N PRO A 94 11.20 22.96 2.15
CA PRO A 94 10.39 22.58 0.98
C PRO A 94 10.94 23.12 -0.33
N ASP A 95 11.68 24.23 -0.29
CA ASP A 95 12.24 24.90 -1.47
C ASP A 95 13.53 24.24 -2.00
N SER A 96 14.17 23.34 -1.26
CA SER A 96 15.41 22.68 -1.72
C SER A 96 15.16 21.45 -2.60
N LEU A 97 13.90 21.00 -2.72
CA LEU A 97 13.53 19.82 -3.47
C LEU A 97 12.99 20.20 -4.86
N VAL A 98 13.91 20.43 -5.81
CA VAL A 98 13.55 20.81 -7.20
C VAL A 98 13.59 19.59 -8.13
N VAL A 99 12.46 19.29 -8.75
CA VAL A 99 12.36 18.28 -9.81
C VAL A 99 12.89 18.88 -11.11
N ARG A 100 13.98 18.34 -11.63
CA ARG A 100 14.53 18.70 -12.95
C ARG A 100 14.67 17.46 -13.81
N SER A 101 14.42 17.58 -15.12
CA SER A 101 14.64 16.46 -16.04
C SER A 101 16.13 16.13 -16.10
N ILE A 102 16.54 15.00 -15.54
CA ILE A 102 17.91 14.50 -15.67
C ILE A 102 17.98 13.63 -16.91
N ARG A 103 18.52 14.19 -18.01
CA ARG A 103 18.83 13.41 -19.20
C ARG A 103 20.11 12.63 -18.96
N LYS A 104 20.05 11.30 -19.11
CA LYS A 104 21.24 10.44 -19.07
C LYS A 104 22.18 10.80 -20.22
N VAL A 105 23.28 11.50 -19.91
CA VAL A 105 24.35 11.75 -20.87
C VAL A 105 25.16 10.46 -21.03
N ASN A 106 25.25 9.92 -22.24
CA ASN A 106 26.15 8.82 -22.56
C ASN A 106 27.59 9.35 -22.51
N LYS A 107 28.25 9.24 -21.34
CA LYS A 107 29.64 9.67 -21.17
C LYS A 107 30.61 8.62 -21.70
N SER A 108 30.67 8.44 -23.02
CA SER A 108 31.82 7.78 -23.66
C SER A 108 32.97 8.75 -23.93
N LYS A 109 32.72 10.07 -23.85
CA LYS A 109 33.70 11.12 -24.21
C LYS A 109 34.47 11.72 -23.03
N TRP A 110 34.13 11.39 -21.79
CA TRP A 110 34.78 11.93 -20.58
C TRP A 110 35.77 10.97 -19.92
N GLN A 111 35.85 9.72 -20.40
CA GLN A 111 36.74 8.70 -19.86
C GLN A 111 38.10 8.65 -20.60
N ASN A 112 38.28 9.48 -21.63
CA ASN A 112 39.51 9.61 -22.42
C ASN A 112 39.95 11.09 -22.53
N ALA A 113 40.00 11.79 -21.39
CA ALA A 113 40.63 13.10 -21.26
C ALA A 113 41.65 13.04 -20.11
#